data_AF-Q7XKG5-F1
#
_entry.id   AF-Q7XKG5-F1
#
_cell.length_a   1.000
_cell.length_b   1.000
_cell.length_c   1.000
_cell.angle_alpha   90.00
_cell.angle_beta   90.00
_cell.angle_gamma   90.00
#
_symmetry.space_group_name_H-M   'P 1'
#
loop_
_entity.id
_entity.type
_entity.pdbx_description
1 polymer ?
#
loop_
_entity_poly.entity_id
_entity_poly.type
_entity_poly.pdbx_seq_one_letter_code
_entity_poly.pdbx_strand_id
1 'polypeptide(L)'
;MALQLAAQALSAILLSGAQPSSRRATPPGNGQRSRRPPATGRRRLAASLLASQLLLLPAAATSVAGAFEFDLRITVPEQSGEEAEAVVKLHARNLVRVKGLIDARSWRELQAALRSSAANLKQDLYAIIQASPASRRPELRRLYSDLFNSVTSLDYAARDKDELRVQEYYSNMITSLDEIFSKIM
;
A
#
# COMPACT_ATOMS: atom_id res chain seq x y z
N MET A 1 -24.93 -20.37 21.83
CA MET A 1 -25.29 -19.49 20.70
C MET A 1 -24.12 -19.52 19.72
N ALA A 2 -24.16 -20.47 18.80
CA ALA A 2 -23.11 -20.75 17.82
C ALA A 2 -23.47 -20.10 16.47
N LEU A 3 -22.53 -19.42 15.83
CA LEU A 3 -22.65 -18.97 14.43
C LEU A 3 -21.54 -19.63 13.61
N GLN A 4 -21.99 -20.57 12.76
CA GLN A 4 -21.24 -21.32 11.75
C GLN A 4 -20.80 -20.37 10.61
N LEU A 5 -19.57 -20.43 10.08
CA LEU A 5 -19.04 -21.32 9.03
C LEU A 5 -19.91 -21.43 7.76
N ALA A 6 -19.45 -20.83 6.66
CA ALA A 6 -19.65 -21.35 5.29
C ALA A 6 -18.67 -20.69 4.30
N ALA A 7 -17.87 -21.52 3.63
CA ALA A 7 -17.00 -21.20 2.50
C ALA A 7 -17.30 -22.18 1.36
N GLN A 8 -17.48 -21.71 0.12
CA GLN A 8 -17.43 -22.47 -1.15
C GLN A 8 -17.13 -21.48 -2.30
N ALA A 9 -16.02 -21.57 -3.04
CA ALA A 9 -15.68 -22.43 -4.21
C ALA A 9 -16.29 -21.92 -5.56
N LEU A 10 -15.45 -21.33 -6.43
CA LEU A 10 -14.93 -21.85 -7.72
C LEU A 10 -15.93 -21.88 -8.90
N SER A 11 -15.61 -21.14 -9.99
CA SER A 11 -15.51 -21.69 -11.36
C SER A 11 -15.05 -20.64 -12.38
N ALA A 12 -14.20 -21.11 -13.30
CA ALA A 12 -13.55 -20.37 -14.37
C ALA A 12 -14.36 -20.41 -15.68
N ILE A 13 -14.17 -19.41 -16.57
CA ILE A 13 -14.53 -19.52 -17.99
C ILE A 13 -13.35 -19.03 -18.85
N LEU A 14 -12.90 -19.93 -19.72
CA LEU A 14 -11.91 -19.80 -20.79
C LEU A 14 -12.51 -19.12 -22.03
N LEU A 15 -11.75 -18.27 -22.73
CA LEU A 15 -11.62 -18.24 -24.21
C LEU A 15 -10.52 -17.20 -24.58
N SER A 16 -9.34 -17.63 -25.02
CA SER A 16 -8.92 -17.90 -26.41
C SER A 16 -8.49 -16.65 -27.17
N GLY A 17 -7.26 -16.66 -27.72
CA GLY A 17 -6.84 -15.70 -28.75
C GLY A 17 -5.34 -15.43 -28.90
N ALA A 18 -4.59 -16.43 -29.37
CA ALA A 18 -3.46 -16.40 -30.32
C ALA A 18 -2.22 -15.46 -30.15
N GLN A 19 -1.06 -16.08 -30.42
CA GLN A 19 0.35 -15.72 -30.22
C GLN A 19 1.04 -15.09 -31.48
N PRO A 20 2.37 -14.77 -31.48
CA PRO A 20 3.00 -13.56 -32.03
C PRO A 20 4.05 -13.82 -33.15
N SER A 21 4.69 -12.75 -33.66
CA SER A 21 6.10 -12.75 -34.11
C SER A 21 6.60 -11.31 -34.35
N SER A 22 7.57 -10.81 -33.57
CA SER A 22 8.99 -10.61 -33.92
C SER A 22 9.28 -9.62 -35.06
N ARG A 23 9.82 -8.42 -34.74
CA ARG A 23 11.25 -8.05 -34.96
C ARG A 23 11.57 -6.62 -34.52
N ARG A 24 12.83 -6.50 -34.09
CA ARG A 24 13.56 -5.44 -33.38
C ARG A 24 14.17 -4.42 -34.35
N ALA A 25 14.27 -3.14 -33.97
CA ALA A 25 15.52 -2.34 -33.94
C ALA A 25 15.29 -0.81 -33.89
N THR A 26 15.67 -0.22 -32.74
CA THR A 26 16.46 1.03 -32.49
C THR A 26 16.07 2.42 -33.06
N PRO A 27 16.04 3.48 -32.21
CA PRO A 27 15.96 4.92 -32.57
C PRO A 27 17.39 5.55 -32.56
N PRO A 28 17.67 6.86 -32.91
CA PRO A 28 17.25 8.06 -32.15
C PRO A 28 17.18 9.40 -32.96
N GLY A 29 16.90 10.52 -32.26
CA GLY A 29 17.33 11.89 -32.64
C GLY A 29 16.20 12.81 -33.15
N ASN A 30 15.64 13.70 -32.32
CA ASN A 30 16.09 15.08 -32.03
C ASN A 30 15.41 16.13 -32.95
N GLY A 31 14.76 17.14 -32.36
CA GLY A 31 14.47 18.41 -33.06
C GLY A 31 13.05 18.97 -32.96
N GLN A 32 12.90 19.99 -32.10
CA GLN A 32 12.11 21.23 -32.31
C GLN A 32 10.57 21.22 -32.43
N ARG A 33 9.95 21.70 -31.33
CA ARG A 33 9.10 22.92 -31.24
C ARG A 33 8.25 23.30 -32.47
N SER A 34 6.92 23.20 -32.32
CA SER A 34 5.94 24.28 -32.57
C SER A 34 4.51 23.77 -32.31
N ARG A 35 3.82 24.29 -31.27
CA ARG A 35 2.79 25.35 -31.33
C ARG A 35 1.41 24.91 -31.88
N ARG A 36 0.50 24.64 -30.92
CA ARG A 36 -0.87 25.22 -30.74
C ARG A 36 -2.01 24.85 -31.75
N PRO A 37 -3.30 25.03 -31.37
CA PRO A 37 -4.26 23.91 -31.20
C PRO A 37 -5.60 24.11 -31.98
N PRO A 38 -6.81 23.87 -31.41
CA PRO A 38 -7.70 22.74 -31.73
C PRO A 38 -9.00 23.19 -32.44
N ALA A 39 -9.74 22.27 -33.10
CA ALA A 39 -11.13 22.56 -33.45
C ALA A 39 -12.00 21.32 -33.77
N THR A 40 -13.20 21.38 -33.19
CA THR A 40 -14.51 20.94 -33.74
C THR A 40 -14.91 19.47 -33.75
N GLY A 41 -16.03 19.18 -33.06
CA GLY A 41 -17.05 18.33 -33.69
C GLY A 41 -18.14 17.73 -32.81
N ARG A 42 -19.29 18.42 -32.74
CA ARG A 42 -20.66 17.89 -32.80
C ARG A 42 -21.42 17.56 -31.51
N ARG A 43 -22.27 18.55 -31.18
CA ARG A 43 -23.49 18.56 -30.37
C ARG A 43 -24.48 17.46 -30.75
N ARG A 44 -25.14 16.87 -29.75
CA ARG A 44 -26.56 16.49 -29.82
C ARG A 44 -27.21 16.80 -28.48
N LEU A 45 -28.05 17.83 -28.46
CA LEU A 45 -29.01 18.09 -27.39
C LEU A 45 -30.37 17.57 -27.88
N ALA A 46 -31.00 16.71 -27.09
CA ALA A 46 -32.39 16.32 -27.25
C ALA A 46 -33.15 16.80 -26.01
N ALA A 47 -34.22 17.54 -26.26
CA ALA A 47 -35.08 18.22 -25.30
C ALA A 47 -36.23 17.31 -24.82
N SER A 48 -37.11 17.90 -23.98
CA SER A 48 -38.42 17.42 -23.47
C SER A 48 -38.34 16.81 -22.06
N LEU A 49 -39.14 17.14 -21.03
CA LEU A 49 -40.45 17.80 -20.92
C LEU A 49 -40.67 18.41 -19.50
N LEU A 50 -41.64 19.32 -19.42
CA LEU A 50 -42.16 20.09 -18.29
C LEU A 50 -42.70 19.27 -17.10
N ALA A 51 -42.64 19.82 -15.88
CA ALA A 51 -43.83 20.12 -15.06
C ALA A 51 -43.46 20.86 -13.75
N SER A 52 -44.06 22.04 -13.58
CA SER A 52 -44.14 22.88 -12.38
C SER A 52 -44.65 22.11 -11.16
N GLN A 53 -44.36 22.57 -9.93
CA GLN A 53 -45.36 23.09 -8.98
C GLN A 53 -44.68 23.86 -7.81
N LEU A 54 -45.39 24.91 -7.41
CA LEU A 54 -45.04 26.05 -6.57
C LEU A 54 -45.34 25.77 -5.08
N LEU A 55 -44.94 26.74 -4.23
CA LEU A 55 -45.57 27.18 -2.97
C LEU A 55 -45.03 26.66 -1.62
N LEU A 56 -44.36 27.59 -0.91
CA LEU A 56 -44.80 28.19 0.39
C LEU A 56 -43.96 27.89 1.66
N LEU A 57 -43.14 28.86 2.10
CA LEU A 57 -43.31 29.71 3.31
C LEU A 57 -41.96 30.14 3.97
N PRO A 58 -41.78 31.39 4.48
CA PRO A 58 -40.45 31.96 4.79
C PRO A 58 -40.13 32.20 6.29
N ALA A 59 -38.83 32.40 6.52
CA ALA A 59 -38.17 33.24 7.54
C ALA A 59 -38.40 32.99 9.05
N ALA A 60 -37.43 32.34 9.69
CA ALA A 60 -37.03 32.63 11.06
C ALA A 60 -35.51 32.47 11.21
N ALA A 61 -34.87 33.50 11.73
CA ALA A 61 -33.44 33.67 11.88
C ALA A 61 -32.78 32.57 12.74
N THR A 62 -31.65 32.04 12.29
CA THR A 62 -30.64 31.44 13.17
C THR A 62 -29.25 31.89 12.72
N SER A 63 -28.80 32.96 13.36
CA SER A 63 -27.40 33.33 13.48
C SER A 63 -26.69 32.28 14.33
N VAL A 64 -25.69 31.58 13.79
CA VAL A 64 -24.44 31.26 14.50
C VAL A 64 -23.33 31.18 13.46
N ALA A 65 -22.30 31.99 13.69
CA ALA A 65 -21.07 32.02 12.93
C ALA A 65 -20.44 30.62 12.83
N GLY A 66 -20.32 30.11 11.60
CA GLY A 66 -19.46 28.96 11.29
C GLY A 66 -18.00 29.38 11.33
N ALA A 67 -17.48 29.64 12.53
CA ALA A 67 -16.05 29.64 12.78
C ALA A 67 -15.58 28.18 12.76
N PHE A 68 -14.54 27.90 11.99
CA PHE A 68 -13.83 26.62 12.01
C PHE A 68 -13.15 26.45 13.38
N GLU A 69 -13.92 26.04 14.38
CA GLU A 69 -13.43 25.69 15.70
C GLU A 69 -12.79 24.29 15.59
N PHE A 70 -11.54 24.26 15.13
CA PHE A 70 -10.69 23.09 15.24
C PHE A 70 -10.41 22.85 16.73
N ASP A 71 -11.24 22.03 17.37
CA ASP A 71 -10.95 21.48 18.69
C ASP A 71 -9.78 20.49 18.54
N LEU A 72 -8.55 21.03 18.57
CA LEU A 72 -7.30 20.29 18.59
C LEU A 72 -7.08 19.66 19.98
N ARG A 73 -8.07 18.92 20.48
CA ARG A 73 -7.81 17.88 21.47
C ARG A 73 -7.07 16.73 20.80
N ILE A 74 -5.85 17.02 20.33
CA ILE A 74 -4.82 16.07 19.90
C ILE A 74 -4.21 15.44 21.17
N THR A 75 -5.06 14.94 22.06
CA THR A 75 -4.64 13.87 22.94
C THR A 75 -4.78 12.62 22.10
N VAL A 76 -3.72 12.28 21.36
CA VAL A 76 -3.55 10.93 20.85
C VAL A 76 -3.83 10.02 22.04
N PRO A 77 -4.92 9.23 22.05
CA PRO A 77 -5.05 8.24 23.11
C PRO A 77 -3.77 7.44 23.05
N GLU A 78 -3.03 7.36 24.16
CA GLU A 78 -1.87 6.49 24.30
C GLU A 78 -2.30 5.15 23.72
N GLN A 79 -1.89 4.87 22.48
CA GLN A 79 -2.10 3.57 21.86
C GLN A 79 -1.39 2.65 22.83
N SER A 80 -2.16 1.89 23.59
CA SER A 80 -1.59 1.07 24.67
C SER A 80 -0.45 0.25 24.07
N GLY A 81 0.64 0.05 24.81
CA GLY A 81 1.80 -0.69 24.27
C GLY A 81 1.39 -2.02 23.61
N GLU A 82 0.36 -2.67 24.15
CA GLU A 82 -0.27 -3.87 23.59
C GLU A 82 -0.89 -3.66 22.20
N GLU A 83 -1.63 -2.56 21.98
CA GLU A 83 -2.20 -2.23 20.66
C GLU A 83 -1.09 -1.92 19.65
N ALA A 84 -0.02 -1.24 20.06
CA ALA A 84 1.13 -0.98 19.20
C ALA A 84 1.81 -2.29 18.78
N GLU A 85 2.04 -3.22 19.72
CA GLU A 85 2.59 -4.54 19.43
C GLU A 85 1.69 -5.36 18.49
N ALA A 86 0.37 -5.31 18.67
CA ALA A 86 -0.58 -5.99 17.81
C ALA A 86 -0.53 -5.47 16.37
N VAL A 87 -0.41 -4.16 16.19
CA VAL A 87 -0.24 -3.50 14.88
C VAL A 87 1.08 -3.91 14.23
N VAL A 88 2.18 -3.95 14.99
CA VAL A 88 3.49 -4.39 14.48
C VAL A 88 3.45 -5.85 14.04
N LYS A 89 2.84 -6.73 14.84
CA LYS A 89 2.61 -8.13 14.46
C LYS A 89 1.79 -8.23 13.18
N LEU A 90 0.79 -7.38 12.98
CA LEU A 90 -0.01 -7.35 11.74
C LEU A 90 0.83 -6.96 10.53
N HIS A 91 1.61 -5.88 10.62
CA HIS A 91 2.44 -5.44 9.51
C HIS A 91 3.57 -6.43 9.19
N ALA A 92 4.17 -7.04 10.20
CA ALA A 92 5.14 -8.11 9.99
C ALA A 92 4.52 -9.33 9.30
N ARG A 93 3.30 -9.76 9.68
CA ARG A 93 2.59 -10.84 8.97
C ARG A 93 2.37 -10.52 7.49
N ASN A 94 2.04 -9.27 7.16
CA ASN A 94 1.91 -8.86 5.76
C ASN A 94 3.23 -8.97 5.01
N LEU A 95 4.35 -8.61 5.65
CA LEU A 95 5.69 -8.76 5.09
C LEU A 95 6.07 -10.24 4.87
N VAL A 96 5.71 -11.14 5.79
CA VAL A 96 5.97 -12.59 5.65
C VAL A 96 5.15 -13.22 4.52
N ARG A 97 3.90 -12.78 4.35
CA ARG A 97 2.95 -13.31 3.34
C ARG A 97 3.37 -13.08 1.89
N VAL A 98 4.35 -12.22 1.62
CA VAL A 98 4.89 -12.00 0.27
C VAL A 98 5.49 -13.27 -0.32
N LYS A 99 5.77 -14.30 0.49
CA LYS A 99 6.21 -15.63 0.03
C LYS A 99 5.30 -16.23 -1.05
N GLY A 100 3.99 -16.03 -0.94
CA GLY A 100 3.06 -16.51 -1.97
C GLY A 100 3.31 -15.88 -3.35
N LEU A 101 3.76 -14.61 -3.38
CA LEU A 101 4.12 -13.90 -4.61
C LEU A 101 5.47 -14.35 -5.16
N ILE A 102 6.42 -14.71 -4.28
CA ILE A 102 7.70 -15.33 -4.66
C ILE A 102 7.43 -16.67 -5.33
N ASP A 103 6.61 -17.52 -4.72
CA ASP A 103 6.29 -18.86 -5.23
C ASP A 103 5.53 -18.80 -6.57
N ALA A 104 4.65 -17.81 -6.72
CA ALA A 104 3.94 -17.50 -7.96
C ALA A 104 4.80 -16.74 -9.00
N ARG A 105 6.08 -16.42 -8.70
CA ARG A 105 6.98 -15.61 -9.55
C ARG A 105 6.35 -14.29 -10.04
N SER A 106 5.47 -13.72 -9.22
CA SER A 106 4.73 -12.50 -9.52
C SER A 106 5.56 -11.28 -9.10
N TRP A 107 6.61 -10.99 -9.87
CA TRP A 107 7.68 -10.06 -9.49
C TRP A 107 7.20 -8.62 -9.26
N ARG A 108 6.26 -8.14 -10.07
CA ARG A 108 5.74 -6.76 -9.95
C ARG A 108 4.88 -6.60 -8.71
N GLU A 109 4.02 -7.57 -8.47
CA GLU A 109 3.14 -7.67 -7.33
C GLU A 109 3.96 -7.84 -6.05
N LEU A 110 5.02 -8.66 -6.09
CA LEU A 110 5.98 -8.82 -5.00
C LEU A 110 6.60 -7.48 -4.61
N GLN A 111 7.16 -6.74 -5.56
CA GLN A 111 7.75 -5.42 -5.27
C GLN A 111 6.72 -4.43 -4.69
N ALA A 112 5.50 -4.41 -5.23
CA ALA A 112 4.43 -3.54 -4.73
C ALA A 112 4.03 -3.90 -3.28
N ALA A 113 3.80 -5.18 -3.01
CA ALA A 113 3.44 -5.69 -1.69
C ALA A 113 4.58 -5.47 -0.68
N LEU A 114 5.82 -5.70 -1.10
CA LEU A 114 7.01 -5.51 -0.28
C LEU A 114 7.17 -4.04 0.15
N ARG A 115 7.05 -3.10 -0.79
CA ARG A 115 7.15 -1.66 -0.49
C ARG A 115 6.03 -1.17 0.43
N SER A 116 4.79 -1.62 0.20
CA SER A 116 3.64 -1.25 1.02
C SER A 116 3.75 -1.80 2.44
N SER A 117 4.01 -3.11 2.58
CA SER A 117 4.15 -3.75 3.90
C SER A 117 5.36 -3.25 4.69
N ALA A 118 6.50 -3.04 4.02
CA ALA A 118 7.70 -2.51 4.66
C ALA A 118 7.54 -1.06 5.13
N ALA A 119 6.81 -0.21 4.39
CA ALA A 119 6.60 1.19 4.79
C ALA A 119 5.89 1.30 6.14
N ASN A 120 4.81 0.55 6.32
CA ASN A 120 4.07 0.54 7.59
C ASN A 120 4.95 -0.01 8.73
N LEU A 121 5.64 -1.14 8.48
CA LEU A 121 6.49 -1.76 9.50
C LEU A 121 7.67 -0.86 9.91
N LYS A 122 8.24 -0.07 8.99
CA LYS A 122 9.30 0.91 9.31
C LYS A 122 8.83 1.90 10.36
N GLN A 123 7.64 2.45 10.18
CA GLN A 123 7.10 3.46 11.08
C GLN A 123 6.92 2.89 12.49
N ASP A 124 6.29 1.71 12.61
CA ASP A 124 6.00 1.16 13.92
C ASP A 124 7.25 0.66 14.65
N LEU A 125 8.15 -0.03 13.94
CA LEU A 125 9.41 -0.47 14.55
C LEU A 125 10.25 0.72 14.99
N TYR A 126 10.28 1.79 14.21
CA TYR A 126 10.98 3.00 14.63
C TYR A 126 10.38 3.60 15.91
N ALA A 127 9.05 3.63 16.04
CA ALA A 127 8.38 4.07 17.25
C ALA A 127 8.74 3.21 18.47
N ILE A 128 8.73 1.88 18.34
CA ILE A 128 9.13 0.94 19.41
C ILE A 128 10.59 1.16 19.81
N ILE A 129 11.49 1.34 18.85
CA ILE A 129 12.91 1.61 19.11
C ILE A 129 13.09 2.91 19.89
N GLN A 130 12.31 3.94 19.58
CA GLN A 130 12.35 5.22 20.29
C GLN A 130 11.74 5.14 21.68
N ALA A 131 10.73 4.29 21.90
CA ALA A 131 10.16 4.04 23.23
C ALA A 131 11.06 3.16 24.12
N SER A 132 11.96 2.37 23.51
CA SER A 132 12.83 1.42 24.24
C SER A 132 13.88 2.10 25.13
N PRO A 133 14.36 1.43 26.20
CA PRO A 133 15.45 1.94 27.05
C PRO A 133 16.74 2.19 26.27
N ALA A 134 17.50 3.21 26.66
CA ALA A 134 18.71 3.66 25.95
C ALA A 134 19.76 2.56 25.73
N SER A 135 19.89 1.61 26.67
CA SER A 135 20.82 0.48 26.58
C SER A 135 20.50 -0.50 25.45
N ARG A 136 19.23 -0.68 25.09
CA ARG A 136 18.78 -1.61 24.04
C ARG A 136 18.73 -0.99 22.65
N ARG A 137 18.64 0.35 22.56
CA ARG A 137 18.50 1.06 21.27
C ARG A 137 19.58 0.74 20.23
N PRO A 138 20.89 0.60 20.58
CA PRO A 138 21.91 0.29 19.58
C PRO A 138 21.71 -1.08 18.92
N GLU A 139 21.38 -2.10 19.72
CA GLU A 139 21.11 -3.46 19.24
C GLU A 139 19.87 -3.47 18.34
N LEU A 140 18.77 -2.87 18.78
CA LEU A 140 17.54 -2.79 17.99
C LEU A 140 17.72 -2.01 16.69
N ARG A 141 18.54 -0.96 16.68
CA ARG A 141 18.86 -0.21 15.45
C ARG A 141 19.67 -1.04 14.46
N ARG A 142 20.63 -1.85 14.94
CA ARG A 142 21.35 -2.80 14.09
C ARG A 142 20.39 -3.77 13.42
N LEU A 143 19.53 -4.42 14.21
CA LEU A 143 18.54 -5.37 13.70
C LEU A 143 17.54 -4.72 12.73
N TYR A 144 17.09 -3.50 13.03
CA TYR A 144 16.25 -2.70 12.14
C TYR A 144 16.93 -2.46 10.79
N SER A 145 18.21 -2.08 10.80
CA SER A 145 19.00 -1.90 9.57
C SER A 145 19.14 -3.22 8.81
N ASP A 146 19.46 -4.32 9.47
CA ASP A 146 19.65 -5.64 8.84
C ASP A 146 18.35 -6.13 8.17
N LEU A 147 17.20 -5.96 8.83
CA LEU A 147 15.89 -6.26 8.29
C LEU A 147 15.62 -5.45 7.01
N PHE A 148 15.74 -4.12 7.07
CA PHE A 148 15.37 -3.28 5.94
C PHE A 148 16.40 -3.30 4.80
N ASN A 149 17.66 -3.62 5.08
CA ASN A 149 18.65 -3.93 4.06
C ASN A 149 18.28 -5.22 3.31
N SER A 150 17.81 -6.25 4.02
CA SER A 150 17.33 -7.50 3.41
C SER A 150 16.09 -7.24 2.55
N VAL A 151 15.14 -6.44 3.02
CA VAL A 151 13.95 -6.02 2.24
C VAL A 151 14.36 -5.26 0.97
N THR A 152 15.27 -4.30 1.05
CA THR A 152 15.74 -3.56 -0.13
C THR A 152 16.48 -4.47 -1.11
N SER A 153 17.30 -5.39 -0.61
CA SER A 153 18.02 -6.36 -1.45
C SER A 153 17.06 -7.34 -2.14
N LEU A 154 16.00 -7.76 -1.44
CA LEU A 154 14.90 -8.56 -1.98
C LEU A 154 14.16 -7.79 -3.09
N ASP A 155 13.89 -6.50 -2.91
CA ASP A 155 13.25 -5.65 -3.94
C ASP A 155 14.08 -5.57 -5.22
N TYR A 156 15.41 -5.47 -5.10
CA TYR A 156 16.33 -5.49 -6.23
C TYR A 156 16.45 -6.88 -6.87
N ALA A 157 16.56 -7.94 -6.08
CA ALA A 157 16.60 -9.31 -6.59
C ALA A 157 15.31 -9.68 -7.33
N ALA A 158 14.15 -9.23 -6.84
CA ALA A 158 12.86 -9.38 -7.52
C ALA A 158 12.79 -8.63 -8.85
N ARG A 159 13.39 -7.42 -8.92
CA ARG A 159 13.51 -6.67 -10.18
C ARG A 159 14.32 -7.44 -11.23
N ASP A 160 15.44 -7.98 -10.78
CA ASP A 160 16.41 -8.68 -11.63
C ASP A 160 16.00 -10.14 -11.88
N LYS A 161 14.95 -10.62 -11.20
CA LYS A 161 14.37 -11.98 -11.26
C LYS A 161 15.37 -13.07 -10.88
N ASP A 162 16.29 -12.75 -9.97
CA ASP A 162 17.27 -13.68 -9.46
C ASP A 162 16.64 -14.53 -8.35
N GLU A 163 16.13 -15.71 -8.71
CA GLU A 163 15.40 -16.58 -7.78
C GLU A 163 16.26 -17.01 -6.58
N LEU A 164 17.55 -17.26 -6.79
CA LEU A 164 18.46 -17.69 -5.71
C LEU A 164 18.63 -16.58 -4.68
N ARG A 165 18.92 -15.36 -5.14
CA ARG A 165 19.03 -14.19 -4.26
C ARG A 165 17.72 -13.82 -3.60
N VAL A 166 16.58 -13.98 -4.29
CA VAL A 166 15.26 -13.75 -3.71
C VAL A 166 15.03 -14.66 -2.50
N GLN A 167 15.35 -15.95 -2.61
CA GLN A 167 15.20 -16.88 -1.49
C GLN A 167 16.15 -16.55 -0.34
N GLU A 168 17.41 -16.21 -0.65
CA GLU A 168 18.41 -15.81 0.34
C GLU A 168 17.94 -14.58 1.13
N TYR A 169 17.58 -13.49 0.44
CA TYR A 169 17.15 -12.26 1.10
C TYR A 169 15.83 -12.41 1.82
N TYR A 170 14.92 -13.26 1.33
CA TYR A 170 13.70 -13.61 2.06
C TYR A 170 14.05 -14.33 3.38
N SER A 171 14.95 -15.31 3.35
CA SER A 171 15.40 -16.02 4.56
C SER A 171 16.05 -15.08 5.58
N ASN A 172 16.92 -14.19 5.11
CA ASN A 172 17.60 -13.19 5.96
C ASN A 172 16.59 -12.21 6.58
N MET A 173 15.57 -11.81 5.81
CA MET A 173 14.48 -10.97 6.29
C MET A 173 13.67 -11.66 7.40
N ILE A 174 13.31 -12.94 7.24
CA ILE A 174 12.58 -13.70 8.27
C ILE A 174 13.42 -13.85 9.54
N THR A 175 14.70 -14.19 9.40
CA THR A 175 15.62 -14.31 10.54
C THR A 175 15.75 -12.98 11.30
N SER A 176 15.92 -11.87 10.57
CA SER A 176 16.01 -10.54 11.19
C SER A 176 14.71 -10.14 11.89
N LEU A 177 13.55 -10.49 11.32
CA LEU A 177 12.24 -10.26 11.96
C LEU A 177 12.12 -11.03 13.28
N ASP A 178 12.51 -12.30 13.30
CA ASP A 178 12.47 -13.16 14.48
C ASP A 178 13.40 -12.67 15.59
N GLU A 179 14.62 -12.24 15.22
CA GLU A 179 15.56 -11.60 16.14
C GLU A 179 15.01 -10.31 16.75
N ILE A 180 14.35 -9.46 15.95
CA ILE A 180 13.69 -8.25 16.45
C ILE A 180 12.59 -8.62 17.44
N PHE A 181 11.69 -9.54 17.07
CA PHE A 181 10.57 -9.93 17.91
C PHE A 181 11.03 -10.51 19.24
N SER A 182 12.07 -11.34 19.23
CA SER A 182 12.68 -11.91 20.45
C SER A 182 13.25 -10.87 21.43
N LYS A 183 13.43 -9.61 21.00
CA LYS A 183 13.97 -8.52 21.82
C LYS A 183 12.91 -7.56 22.34
N ILE A 184 11.75 -7.50 21.66
CA ILE A 184 10.66 -6.57 21.97
C ILE A 184 9.46 -7.26 22.63
N MET A 185 9.28 -8.57 22.41
CA MET A 185 8.17 -9.40 22.91
C MET A 185 8.71 -10.67 23.55
#